data_AF-A0AA36GZ44-F1
#
_entry.id   AF-A0AA36GZ44-F1
#
_cell.length_a   1.000
_cell.length_b   1.000
_cell.length_c   1.000
_cell.angle_alpha   90.00
_cell.angle_beta   90.00
_cell.angle_gamma   90.00
#
_symmetry.space_group_name_H-M   'P 1'
#
loop_
_entity.id
_entity.type
_entity.pdbx_description
1 polymer ?
#
loop_
_entity_poly.entity_id
_entity_poly.type
_entity_poly.pdbx_seq_one_letter_code
_entity_poly.pdbx_strand_id
1 'polypeptide(L)'
;MAKKVVGYIKLQVKAGQANPSPPVGPALGQRGLNIMEFCKAFNAATQKLEPGLPVPVIITAYSDRTFTFITKSTPATTLLKKAAGISSGSKRPNTEKVGKVTRKQLEEIAKAKEPDLTAADLDAATKREKAIKAAVVPGKAYAFEDAINILKSATKAKFVESIDVAVRLGVDAKKSDQQVRGSTVLPAGTGKSVRVAVFAPAGAKADEALAAGAEAVGMDDLAEKMQAGDLNYDVVIATPDAMRVVGKLGTVLGPRGLMPNPKVGTVSPNPGEAVKNAKSGQVRYRTDKAGIIHCTIGKADFAEDALKSNLTALLLDLIKAKPATSKGTYLQKVSVSSTMGPGVTVDQSSLTLK
;
A
#
# COMPACT_ATOMS: atom_id res chain seq x y z
N MET A 1 1.17 44.46 -6.05
CA MET A 1 0.75 44.04 -4.69
C MET A 1 0.07 42.67 -4.79
N ALA A 2 0.64 41.64 -4.18
CA ALA A 2 0.09 40.28 -4.25
C ALA A 2 -1.18 40.20 -3.39
N LYS A 3 -2.34 39.98 -4.03
CA LYS A 3 -3.64 39.87 -3.35
C LYS A 3 -3.60 38.69 -2.38
N LYS A 4 -4.03 38.90 -1.12
CA LYS A 4 -4.02 37.87 -0.08
C LYS A 4 -5.10 36.82 -0.36
N VAL A 5 -4.71 35.56 -0.49
CA VAL A 5 -5.63 34.44 -0.75
C VAL A 5 -6.36 34.05 0.53
N VAL A 6 -7.70 34.05 0.49
CA VAL A 6 -8.58 33.69 1.62
C VAL A 6 -8.90 32.19 1.62
N GLY A 7 -8.85 31.55 0.45
CA GLY A 7 -9.01 30.11 0.33
C GLY A 7 -9.20 29.63 -1.10
N TYR A 8 -9.16 28.30 -1.26
CA TYR A 8 -9.43 27.61 -2.52
C TYR A 8 -10.77 26.89 -2.45
N ILE A 9 -11.59 27.05 -3.48
CA ILE A 9 -12.86 26.36 -3.65
C ILE A 9 -12.70 25.38 -4.81
N LYS A 10 -12.92 24.09 -4.55
CA LYS A 10 -12.87 23.04 -5.59
C LYS A 10 -14.29 22.62 -5.92
N LEU A 11 -14.74 22.92 -7.13
CA LEU A 11 -16.09 22.58 -7.61
C LEU A 11 -16.02 21.73 -8.87
N GLN A 12 -17.05 20.91 -9.09
CA GLN A 12 -17.30 20.28 -10.37
C GLN A 12 -18.53 20.93 -10.98
N VAL A 13 -18.36 21.54 -12.15
CA VAL A 13 -19.44 22.27 -12.83
C VAL A 13 -19.60 21.69 -14.23
N LYS A 14 -20.85 21.49 -14.66
CA LYS A 14 -21.14 21.00 -16.01
C LYS A 14 -20.78 22.08 -17.04
N ALA A 15 -19.94 21.75 -18.01
CA ALA A 15 -19.54 22.63 -19.11
C ALA A 15 -20.78 23.18 -19.84
N GLY A 16 -20.79 24.50 -20.11
CA GLY A 16 -21.89 25.18 -20.80
C GLY A 16 -23.23 25.26 -20.05
N GLN A 17 -23.33 24.71 -18.84
CA GLN A 17 -24.57 24.69 -18.03
C GLN A 17 -24.32 25.16 -16.58
N ALA A 18 -23.36 26.05 -16.35
CA ALA A 18 -23.19 26.63 -15.02
C ALA A 18 -24.38 27.53 -14.69
N ASN A 19 -25.14 27.14 -13.66
CA ASN A 19 -26.22 27.92 -13.10
C ASN A 19 -25.93 28.25 -11.62
N PRO A 20 -26.59 29.27 -11.05
CA PRO A 20 -26.45 29.63 -9.64
C PRO A 20 -27.00 28.57 -8.66
N SER A 21 -27.54 27.46 -9.15
CA SER A 21 -28.08 26.37 -8.34
C SER A 21 -26.96 25.60 -7.61
N PRO A 22 -27.28 24.79 -6.58
CA PRO A 22 -26.30 23.89 -5.96
C PRO A 22 -25.67 22.99 -7.03
N PRO A 23 -24.33 22.86 -7.10
CA PRO A 23 -23.32 23.13 -6.07
C PRO A 23 -22.59 24.48 -6.14
N VAL A 24 -22.86 25.33 -7.14
CA VAL A 24 -22.10 26.57 -7.39
C VAL A 24 -22.54 27.72 -6.49
N GLY A 25 -23.86 27.90 -6.33
CA GLY A 25 -24.44 28.97 -5.51
C GLY A 25 -23.99 28.93 -4.05
N PRO A 26 -24.18 27.81 -3.31
CA PRO A 26 -23.77 27.72 -1.92
C PRO A 26 -22.27 27.90 -1.69
N ALA A 27 -21.44 27.32 -2.56
CA ALA A 27 -19.98 27.32 -2.39
C ALA A 27 -19.34 28.70 -2.63
N LEU A 28 -19.86 29.48 -3.58
CA LEU A 28 -19.40 30.83 -3.86
C LEU A 28 -20.08 31.87 -2.95
N GLY A 29 -21.36 31.67 -2.64
CA GLY A 29 -22.14 32.53 -1.75
C GLY A 29 -21.60 32.56 -0.32
N GLN A 30 -21.17 31.42 0.23
CA GLN A 30 -20.53 31.34 1.57
C GLN A 30 -19.24 32.17 1.67
N ARG A 31 -18.62 32.54 0.56
CA ARG A 31 -17.38 33.34 0.50
C ARG A 31 -17.62 34.77 -0.02
N GLY A 32 -18.88 35.15 -0.27
CA GLY A 32 -19.24 36.50 -0.73
C GLY A 32 -18.75 36.84 -2.13
N LEU A 33 -18.55 35.83 -3.00
CA LEU A 33 -18.06 35.99 -4.37
C LEU A 33 -19.23 36.17 -5.36
N ASN A 34 -18.99 36.88 -6.47
CA ASN A 34 -20.02 37.17 -7.47
C ASN A 34 -20.37 35.93 -8.33
N ILE A 35 -21.47 35.26 -7.97
CA ILE A 35 -21.91 33.99 -8.57
C ILE A 35 -22.26 34.15 -10.05
N MET A 36 -22.93 35.25 -10.42
CA MET A 36 -23.38 35.48 -11.81
C MET A 36 -22.22 35.75 -12.75
N GLU A 37 -21.21 36.48 -12.29
CA GLU A 37 -19.99 36.76 -13.03
C GLU A 37 -19.17 35.49 -13.24
N PHE A 38 -19.08 34.63 -12.22
CA PHE A 38 -18.45 33.31 -12.35
C PHE A 38 -19.18 32.41 -13.35
N CYS A 39 -20.52 32.31 -13.29
CA CYS A 39 -21.28 31.48 -14.23
C CYS A 39 -21.12 31.94 -15.68
N LYS A 40 -21.12 33.27 -15.93
CA LYS A 40 -20.90 33.83 -17.28
C LYS A 40 -19.47 33.56 -17.78
N ALA A 41 -18.46 33.85 -16.95
CA ALA A 41 -17.06 33.64 -17.31
C ALA A 41 -16.73 32.16 -17.51
N PHE A 42 -17.31 31.27 -16.69
CA PHE A 42 -17.13 29.83 -16.82
C PHE A 42 -17.83 29.25 -18.06
N ASN A 43 -19.05 29.69 -18.38
CA ASN A 43 -19.75 29.25 -19.59
C ASN A 43 -19.03 29.74 -20.87
N ALA A 44 -18.47 30.96 -20.86
CA ALA A 44 -17.62 31.46 -21.95
C ALA A 44 -16.32 30.64 -22.09
N ALA A 45 -15.65 30.34 -20.97
CA ALA A 45 -14.42 29.53 -20.97
C ALA A 45 -14.65 28.06 -21.37
N THR A 46 -15.84 27.51 -21.11
CA THR A 46 -16.19 26.12 -21.42
C THR A 46 -16.97 25.92 -22.71
N GLN A 47 -17.19 26.98 -23.50
CA GLN A 47 -17.95 26.94 -24.76
C GLN A 47 -17.30 26.03 -25.83
N LYS A 48 -15.99 25.76 -25.71
CA LYS A 48 -15.23 24.85 -26.59
C LYS A 48 -15.28 23.38 -26.18
N LEU A 49 -15.89 23.05 -25.04
CA LEU A 49 -16.02 21.69 -24.51
C LEU A 49 -17.47 21.22 -24.69
N GLU A 50 -17.68 19.91 -24.88
CA GLU A 50 -19.04 19.39 -25.09
C GLU A 50 -19.97 19.76 -23.91
N PRO A 51 -21.19 20.27 -24.21
CA PRO A 51 -22.15 20.64 -23.19
C PRO A 51 -22.46 19.47 -22.25
N GLY A 52 -22.37 19.70 -20.93
CA GLY A 52 -22.70 18.71 -19.91
C GLY A 52 -21.55 17.87 -19.36
N LEU A 53 -20.32 18.00 -19.91
CA LEU A 53 -19.15 17.36 -19.30
C LEU A 53 -18.82 18.01 -17.95
N PRO A 54 -18.64 17.24 -16.84
CA PRO A 54 -18.22 17.79 -15.57
C PRO A 54 -16.77 18.29 -15.71
N VAL A 55 -16.55 19.58 -15.54
CA VAL A 55 -15.24 20.23 -15.56
C VAL A 55 -14.89 20.63 -14.12
N PRO A 56 -13.82 20.09 -13.53
CA PRO A 56 -13.34 20.51 -12.23
C PRO A 56 -12.76 21.91 -12.32
N VAL A 57 -13.17 22.79 -11.43
CA VAL A 57 -12.73 24.19 -11.35
C VAL A 57 -12.13 24.42 -9.98
N ILE A 58 -10.93 24.99 -9.96
CA ILE A 58 -10.33 25.53 -8.74
C ILE A 58 -10.52 27.04 -8.79
N ILE A 59 -11.27 27.56 -7.83
CA ILE A 59 -11.54 29.00 -7.68
C ILE A 59 -10.71 29.49 -6.51
N THR A 60 -9.79 30.41 -6.78
CA THR A 60 -8.99 31.10 -5.77
C THR A 60 -9.73 32.37 -5.37
N ALA A 61 -10.14 32.45 -4.10
CA ALA A 61 -10.82 33.60 -3.53
C ALA A 61 -9.81 34.54 -2.86
N TYR A 62 -9.84 35.83 -3.18
CA TYR A 62 -8.99 36.86 -2.57
C TYR A 62 -9.75 37.64 -1.49
N SER A 63 -9.00 38.34 -0.62
CA SER A 63 -9.53 39.20 0.45
C SER A 63 -10.52 40.26 -0.03
N ASP A 64 -10.34 40.71 -1.27
CA ASP A 64 -11.08 41.84 -1.84
C ASP A 64 -12.39 41.40 -2.50
N ARG A 65 -12.89 40.20 -2.16
CA ARG A 65 -14.06 39.54 -2.78
C ARG A 65 -13.92 39.29 -4.30
N THR A 66 -12.71 39.41 -4.83
CA THR A 66 -12.38 39.03 -6.21
C THR A 66 -12.01 37.56 -6.29
N PHE A 67 -12.22 36.94 -7.46
CA PHE A 67 -11.89 35.54 -7.69
C PHE A 67 -11.06 35.36 -8.97
N THR A 68 -10.22 34.34 -9.00
CA THR A 68 -9.62 33.80 -10.23
C THR A 68 -9.96 32.32 -10.29
N PHE A 69 -10.27 31.78 -11.48
CA PHE A 69 -10.61 30.38 -11.63
C PHE A 69 -9.70 29.71 -12.66
N ILE A 70 -9.28 28.49 -12.35
CA ILE A 70 -8.54 27.61 -13.25
C ILE A 70 -9.44 26.42 -13.54
N THR A 71 -9.82 26.26 -14.81
CA THR A 71 -10.52 25.07 -15.31
C THR A 71 -9.51 23.96 -15.53
N LYS A 72 -9.70 22.82 -14.85
CA LYS A 72 -8.96 21.60 -15.12
C LYS A 72 -9.71 20.74 -16.12
N SER A 73 -9.00 19.89 -16.84
CA SER A 73 -9.57 18.89 -17.75
C SER A 73 -10.61 18.03 -17.05
N THR A 74 -11.54 17.53 -17.86
CA THR A 74 -12.62 16.66 -17.39
C THR A 74 -12.07 15.44 -16.65
N PRO A 75 -12.76 14.92 -15.61
CA PRO A 75 -12.28 13.80 -14.83
C PRO A 75 -11.99 12.59 -15.71
N ALA A 76 -10.90 11.88 -15.42
CA ALA A 76 -10.53 10.67 -16.16
C ALA A 76 -11.66 9.64 -16.13
N THR A 77 -12.37 9.56 -15.02
CA THR A 77 -13.56 8.70 -14.85
C THR A 77 -14.64 8.98 -15.91
N THR A 78 -14.87 10.24 -16.30
CA THR A 78 -15.90 10.58 -17.28
C THR A 78 -15.45 10.30 -18.70
N LEU A 79 -14.19 10.59 -19.02
CA LEU A 79 -13.61 10.26 -20.33
C LEU A 79 -13.51 8.74 -20.54
N LEU A 80 -13.14 7.99 -19.50
CA LEU A 80 -13.12 6.52 -19.54
C LEU A 80 -14.52 5.93 -19.68
N LYS A 81 -15.53 6.49 -19.01
CA LYS A 81 -16.94 6.10 -19.17
C LYS A 81 -17.43 6.37 -20.60
N LYS A 82 -17.09 7.52 -21.17
CA LYS A 82 -17.42 7.86 -22.57
C LYS A 82 -16.73 6.93 -23.57
N ALA A 83 -15.44 6.66 -23.40
CA ALA A 83 -14.70 5.75 -24.25
C ALA A 83 -15.15 4.29 -24.13
N ALA A 84 -15.66 3.88 -22.95
CA ALA A 84 -16.24 2.56 -22.73
C ALA A 84 -17.72 2.46 -23.13
N GLY A 85 -18.40 3.57 -23.42
CA GLY A 85 -19.83 3.61 -23.75
C GLY A 85 -20.77 3.34 -22.56
N ILE A 86 -20.36 3.63 -21.33
CA ILE A 86 -21.09 3.25 -20.11
C ILE A 86 -21.53 4.48 -19.30
N SER A 87 -22.77 4.47 -18.80
CA SER A 87 -23.33 5.52 -17.94
C SER A 87 -22.92 5.39 -16.45
N SER A 88 -22.77 4.16 -15.94
CA SER A 88 -22.44 3.88 -14.53
C SER A 88 -21.41 2.75 -14.36
N GLY A 89 -20.65 2.77 -13.26
CA GLY A 89 -19.70 1.69 -12.96
C GLY A 89 -20.39 0.40 -12.51
N SER A 90 -19.67 -0.71 -12.49
CA SER A 90 -20.18 -1.98 -11.97
C SER A 90 -20.62 -1.86 -10.50
N LYS A 91 -21.79 -2.44 -10.16
CA LYS A 91 -22.25 -2.56 -8.77
C LYS A 91 -21.42 -3.57 -7.96
N ARG A 92 -20.68 -4.47 -8.63
CA ARG A 92 -19.78 -5.47 -8.05
C ARG A 92 -18.37 -5.33 -8.62
N PRO A 93 -17.50 -4.54 -7.96
CA PRO A 93 -16.12 -4.34 -8.41
C PRO A 93 -15.37 -5.67 -8.63
N ASN A 94 -14.52 -5.73 -9.65
CA ASN A 94 -13.66 -6.87 -10.02
C ASN A 94 -14.35 -8.16 -10.54
N THR A 95 -15.64 -8.35 -10.30
CA THR A 95 -16.36 -9.55 -10.79
C THR A 95 -17.08 -9.29 -12.11
N GLU A 96 -17.81 -8.18 -12.21
CA GLU A 96 -18.55 -7.81 -13.43
C GLU A 96 -17.80 -6.70 -14.17
N LYS A 97 -17.12 -7.08 -15.26
CA LYS A 97 -16.42 -6.14 -16.14
C LYS A 97 -17.42 -5.51 -17.10
N VAL A 98 -17.80 -4.27 -16.82
CA VAL A 98 -18.82 -3.53 -17.56
C VAL A 98 -18.34 -2.91 -18.89
N GLY A 99 -17.03 -2.92 -19.14
CA GLY A 99 -16.48 -2.55 -20.45
C GLY A 99 -14.98 -2.75 -20.57
N LYS A 100 -14.49 -2.62 -21.81
CA LYS A 100 -13.07 -2.68 -22.17
C LYS A 100 -12.71 -1.39 -22.89
N VAL A 101 -11.58 -0.79 -22.54
CA VAL A 101 -11.03 0.39 -23.22
C VAL A 101 -9.74 -0.04 -23.91
N THR A 102 -9.55 0.38 -25.16
CA THR A 102 -8.34 0.08 -25.93
C THR A 102 -7.21 1.05 -25.60
N ARG A 103 -5.95 0.65 -25.86
CA ARG A 103 -4.78 1.52 -25.62
C ARG A 103 -4.85 2.82 -26.42
N LYS A 104 -5.35 2.79 -27.65
CA LYS A 104 -5.53 3.99 -28.50
C LYS A 104 -6.48 5.01 -27.86
N GLN A 105 -7.60 4.55 -27.32
CA GLN A 105 -8.55 5.40 -26.60
C GLN A 105 -7.95 5.97 -25.32
N LEU A 106 -7.09 5.22 -24.62
CA LEU A 106 -6.37 5.73 -23.45
C LEU A 106 -5.34 6.79 -23.83
N GLU A 107 -4.65 6.64 -24.96
CA GLU A 107 -3.71 7.63 -25.49
C GLU A 107 -4.42 8.92 -25.90
N GLU A 108 -5.59 8.84 -26.54
CA GLU A 108 -6.42 10.01 -26.85
C GLU A 108 -6.90 10.75 -25.59
N ILE A 109 -7.31 10.00 -24.57
CA ILE A 109 -7.69 10.56 -23.26
C ILE A 109 -6.49 11.20 -22.56
N ALA A 110 -5.30 10.60 -22.68
CA ALA A 110 -4.07 11.14 -22.11
C ALA A 110 -3.66 12.44 -22.81
N LYS A 111 -3.74 12.50 -24.15
CA LYS A 111 -3.52 13.72 -24.94
C LYS A 111 -4.49 14.84 -24.56
N ALA A 112 -5.78 14.51 -24.42
CA ALA A 112 -6.79 15.47 -23.98
C ALA A 112 -6.56 16.01 -22.55
N LYS A 113 -5.71 15.35 -21.75
CA LYS A 113 -5.36 15.70 -20.37
C LYS A 113 -3.95 16.25 -20.21
N GLU A 114 -3.20 16.41 -21.30
CA GLU A 114 -1.85 16.99 -21.30
C GLU A 114 -1.75 18.31 -20.52
N PRO A 115 -2.73 19.24 -20.58
CA PRO A 115 -2.65 20.50 -19.82
C PRO A 115 -2.62 20.35 -18.29
N ASP A 116 -3.06 19.21 -17.75
CA ASP A 116 -3.04 18.90 -16.30
C ASP A 116 -2.04 17.79 -15.95
N LEU A 117 -1.18 17.40 -16.90
CA LEU A 117 -0.20 16.36 -16.66
C LEU A 117 0.83 16.87 -15.64
N THR A 118 1.02 16.11 -14.57
CA THR A 118 2.03 16.41 -13.53
C THR A 118 3.43 15.87 -13.90
N ALA A 119 3.54 15.21 -15.05
CA ALA A 119 4.79 14.74 -15.63
C ALA A 119 5.25 15.70 -16.74
N ALA A 120 6.57 15.75 -16.99
CA ALA A 120 7.15 16.61 -18.02
C ALA A 120 6.60 16.32 -19.42
N ASP A 121 6.45 15.03 -19.77
CA ASP A 121 5.93 14.56 -21.05
C ASP A 121 5.16 13.23 -20.89
N LEU A 122 4.27 12.90 -21.84
CA LEU A 122 3.56 11.62 -21.88
C LEU A 122 4.50 10.42 -21.98
N ASP A 123 5.60 10.55 -22.71
CA ASP A 123 6.61 9.50 -22.78
C ASP A 123 7.40 9.36 -21.48
N ALA A 124 7.69 10.47 -20.78
CA ALA A 124 8.30 10.42 -19.46
C ALA A 124 7.40 9.70 -18.44
N ALA A 125 6.07 9.92 -18.52
CA ALA A 125 5.09 9.26 -17.66
C ALA A 125 5.03 7.73 -17.88
N THR A 126 5.27 7.26 -19.10
CA THR A 126 5.16 5.83 -19.47
C THR A 126 6.50 5.10 -19.58
N LYS A 127 7.64 5.80 -19.62
CA LYS A 127 8.98 5.24 -19.80
C LYS A 127 9.31 4.13 -18.81
N ARG A 128 8.98 4.33 -17.53
CA ARG A 128 9.21 3.34 -16.47
C ARG A 128 8.37 2.08 -16.71
N GLU A 129 7.08 2.23 -16.96
CA GLU A 129 6.17 1.09 -17.18
C GLU A 129 6.52 0.32 -18.46
N LYS A 130 6.90 1.03 -19.54
CA LYS A 130 7.37 0.42 -20.80
C LYS A 130 8.63 -0.42 -20.57
N ALA A 131 9.61 0.10 -19.83
CA ALA A 131 10.84 -0.64 -19.49
C ALA A 131 10.55 -1.89 -18.65
N ILE A 132 9.66 -1.77 -17.66
CA ILE A 132 9.24 -2.89 -16.80
C ILE A 132 8.54 -3.98 -17.62
N LYS A 133 7.64 -3.61 -18.53
CA LYS A 133 6.94 -4.56 -19.43
C LYS A 133 7.87 -5.23 -20.43
N ALA A 134 8.92 -4.55 -20.89
CA ALA A 134 9.92 -5.13 -21.78
C ALA A 134 10.80 -6.15 -21.06
N ALA A 135 11.12 -5.91 -19.78
CA ALA A 135 11.97 -6.79 -18.98
C ALA A 135 11.30 -8.10 -18.53
N VAL A 136 9.96 -8.15 -18.45
CA VAL A 136 9.23 -9.31 -17.94
C VAL A 136 8.18 -9.80 -18.93
N VAL A 137 8.39 -11.01 -19.45
CA VAL A 137 7.40 -11.72 -20.26
C VAL A 137 6.24 -12.21 -19.36
N PRO A 138 4.98 -11.81 -19.64
CA PRO A 138 3.82 -12.29 -18.90
C PRO A 138 3.68 -13.82 -18.98
N GLY A 139 3.50 -14.47 -17.83
CA GLY A 139 3.24 -15.91 -17.76
C GLY A 139 4.48 -16.82 -17.80
N LYS A 140 5.66 -16.28 -18.11
CA LYS A 140 6.92 -17.02 -18.01
C LYS A 140 7.36 -17.11 -16.54
N ALA A 141 7.71 -18.32 -16.10
CA ALA A 141 8.41 -18.53 -14.83
C ALA A 141 9.91 -18.41 -15.09
N TYR A 142 10.61 -17.69 -14.22
CA TYR A 142 12.06 -17.49 -14.28
C TYR A 142 12.72 -18.29 -13.16
N ALA A 143 13.97 -18.71 -13.39
CA ALA A 143 14.81 -19.20 -12.30
C ALA A 143 15.01 -18.07 -11.27
N PHE A 144 15.25 -18.43 -10.01
CA PHE A 144 15.39 -17.45 -8.93
C PHE A 144 16.51 -16.42 -9.19
N GLU A 145 17.65 -16.87 -9.72
CA GLU A 145 18.81 -16.03 -10.03
C GLU A 145 18.48 -15.03 -11.14
N ASP A 146 17.86 -15.49 -12.24
CA ASP A 146 17.39 -14.61 -13.31
C ASP A 146 16.35 -13.59 -12.81
N ALA A 147 15.46 -14.02 -11.91
CA ALA A 147 14.44 -13.14 -11.33
C ALA A 147 15.06 -12.02 -10.51
N ILE A 148 16.07 -12.29 -9.67
CA ILE A 148 16.77 -11.23 -8.93
C ILE A 148 17.52 -10.29 -9.87
N ASN A 149 18.20 -10.83 -10.88
CA ASN A 149 18.92 -10.01 -11.85
C ASN A 149 18.00 -9.03 -12.58
N ILE A 150 16.82 -9.50 -13.00
CA ILE A 150 15.78 -8.64 -13.58
C ILE A 150 15.33 -7.58 -12.56
N LEU A 151 15.10 -7.95 -11.30
CA LEU A 151 14.66 -7.02 -10.27
C LEU A 151 15.71 -5.94 -9.96
N LYS A 152 16.99 -6.31 -9.81
CA LYS A 152 18.10 -5.37 -9.56
C LYS A 152 18.38 -4.45 -10.75
N SER A 153 18.16 -4.91 -11.98
CA SER A 153 18.28 -4.06 -13.17
C SER A 153 17.08 -3.10 -13.33
N ALA A 154 15.91 -3.49 -12.82
CA ALA A 154 14.67 -2.72 -12.90
C ALA A 154 14.52 -1.68 -11.78
N THR A 155 15.26 -1.80 -10.67
CA THR A 155 15.32 -0.80 -9.59
C THR A 155 15.99 0.49 -10.07
N LYS A 156 15.18 1.49 -10.40
CA LYS A 156 15.62 2.85 -10.79
C LYS A 156 15.26 3.92 -9.75
N ALA A 157 14.81 3.52 -8.57
CA ALA A 157 14.54 4.46 -7.50
C ALA A 157 15.84 5.03 -6.92
N LYS A 158 15.77 6.26 -6.38
CA LYS A 158 16.91 6.94 -5.75
C LYS A 158 17.26 6.38 -4.35
N PHE A 159 16.50 5.41 -3.86
CA PHE A 159 16.66 4.80 -2.55
C PHE A 159 16.68 3.27 -2.68
N VAL A 160 17.21 2.61 -1.67
CA VAL A 160 17.32 1.15 -1.62
C VAL A 160 15.92 0.54 -1.48
N GLU A 161 15.44 -0.12 -2.52
CA GLU A 161 14.11 -0.74 -2.54
C GLU A 161 14.07 -2.00 -1.66
N SER A 162 12.89 -2.31 -1.11
CA SER A 162 12.64 -3.59 -0.46
C SER A 162 12.24 -4.63 -1.52
N ILE A 163 12.71 -5.87 -1.34
CA ILE A 163 12.29 -7.02 -2.14
C ILE A 163 11.26 -7.80 -1.33
N ASP A 164 10.06 -7.91 -1.91
CA ASP A 164 8.91 -8.59 -1.33
C ASP A 164 8.56 -9.84 -2.15
N VAL A 165 7.97 -10.81 -1.47
CA VAL A 165 7.48 -12.06 -2.05
C VAL A 165 5.99 -12.18 -1.78
N ALA A 166 5.24 -12.44 -2.85
CA ALA A 166 3.84 -12.80 -2.80
C ALA A 166 3.71 -14.29 -3.13
N VAL A 167 3.23 -15.06 -2.16
CA VAL A 167 2.98 -16.49 -2.30
C VAL A 167 1.47 -16.73 -2.31
N ARG A 168 0.94 -17.23 -3.42
CA ARG A 168 -0.44 -17.70 -3.51
C ARG A 168 -0.53 -19.10 -2.95
N LEU A 169 -1.25 -19.26 -1.85
CA LEU A 169 -1.48 -20.55 -1.22
C LEU A 169 -2.76 -21.21 -1.75
N GLY A 170 -2.77 -22.55 -1.72
CA GLY A 170 -3.94 -23.39 -1.98
C GLY A 170 -4.84 -23.56 -0.76
N VAL A 171 -5.11 -22.47 -0.04
CA VAL A 171 -5.96 -22.47 1.16
C VAL A 171 -7.20 -21.62 0.95
N ASP A 172 -8.33 -22.04 1.51
CA ASP A 172 -9.54 -21.23 1.54
C ASP A 172 -9.51 -20.31 2.77
N ALA A 173 -9.11 -19.06 2.55
CA ALA A 173 -8.98 -18.06 3.62
C ALA A 173 -10.31 -17.68 4.31
N LYS A 174 -11.47 -18.13 3.79
CA LYS A 174 -12.77 -17.95 4.47
C LYS A 174 -12.95 -18.93 5.63
N LYS A 175 -12.24 -20.06 5.61
CA LYS A 175 -12.29 -21.09 6.65
C LYS A 175 -11.19 -20.83 7.66
N SER A 176 -11.57 -20.74 8.94
CA SER A 176 -10.65 -20.40 10.03
C SER A 176 -9.60 -21.48 10.28
N ASP A 177 -9.90 -22.75 10.02
CA ASP A 177 -8.99 -23.88 10.14
C ASP A 177 -7.92 -23.93 9.02
N GLN A 178 -8.17 -23.25 7.90
CA GLN A 178 -7.22 -23.13 6.78
C GLN A 178 -6.42 -21.82 6.80
N GLN A 179 -6.61 -20.98 7.81
CA GLN A 179 -5.89 -19.73 7.93
C GLN A 179 -4.44 -19.99 8.34
N VAL A 180 -3.49 -19.63 7.48
CA VAL A 180 -2.06 -19.74 7.76
C VAL A 180 -1.58 -18.44 8.38
N ARG A 181 -1.03 -18.54 9.59
CA ARG A 181 -0.40 -17.45 10.32
C ARG A 181 0.83 -17.98 11.04
N GLY A 182 1.95 -17.29 10.88
CA GLY A 182 3.20 -17.70 11.47
C GLY A 182 4.26 -16.61 11.39
N SER A 183 5.47 -16.99 11.71
CA SER A 183 6.64 -16.14 11.63
C SER A 183 7.84 -16.97 11.22
N THR A 184 8.68 -16.42 10.35
CA THR A 184 9.95 -17.03 9.96
C THR A 184 11.08 -16.10 10.36
N VAL A 185 12.14 -16.68 10.92
CA VAL A 185 13.40 -15.97 11.15
C VAL A 185 14.23 -16.07 9.87
N LEU A 186 14.54 -14.92 9.27
CA LEU A 186 15.35 -14.87 8.06
C LEU A 186 16.84 -14.95 8.43
N PRO A 187 17.62 -15.90 7.87
CA PRO A 187 19.04 -16.06 8.20
C PRO A 187 19.90 -14.81 7.95
N ALA A 188 19.65 -14.08 6.87
CA ALA A 188 20.35 -12.83 6.55
C ALA A 188 19.61 -11.58 7.05
N GLY A 189 18.48 -11.76 7.76
CA GLY A 189 17.60 -10.69 8.22
C GLY A 189 16.91 -9.91 7.10
N THR A 190 16.21 -8.83 7.47
CA THR A 190 15.45 -7.97 6.55
C THR A 190 16.17 -6.66 6.19
N GLY A 191 17.27 -6.35 6.89
CA GLY A 191 18.01 -5.09 6.72
C GLY A 191 17.28 -3.85 7.24
N LYS A 192 16.19 -4.00 8.01
CA LYS A 192 15.46 -2.91 8.67
C LYS A 192 15.80 -2.88 10.16
N SER A 193 16.07 -1.71 10.71
CA SER A 193 16.18 -1.50 12.16
C SER A 193 14.78 -1.53 12.76
N VAL A 194 14.50 -2.50 13.63
CA VAL A 194 13.20 -2.69 14.28
C VAL A 194 13.29 -2.18 15.71
N ARG A 195 12.38 -1.27 16.09
CA ARG A 195 12.23 -0.85 17.49
C ARG A 195 11.24 -1.77 18.21
N VAL A 196 11.69 -2.35 19.32
CA VAL A 196 10.99 -3.40 20.08
C VAL A 196 10.59 -2.86 21.45
N ALA A 197 9.29 -2.95 21.75
CA ALA A 197 8.75 -2.73 23.09
C ALA A 197 8.39 -4.09 23.72
N VAL A 198 8.78 -4.29 24.97
CA VAL A 198 8.51 -5.53 25.71
C VAL A 198 7.61 -5.26 26.91
N PHE A 199 6.49 -5.95 26.96
CA PHE A 199 5.62 -6.00 28.13
C PHE A 199 6.02 -7.18 29.01
N ALA A 200 6.67 -6.89 30.12
CA ALA A 200 7.07 -7.87 31.12
C ALA A 200 6.91 -7.29 32.53
N PRO A 201 6.54 -8.11 33.53
CA PRO A 201 6.58 -7.68 34.92
C PRO A 201 8.02 -7.34 35.33
N ALA A 202 8.17 -6.43 36.29
CA ALA A 202 9.47 -6.08 36.85
C ALA A 202 10.17 -7.33 37.44
N GLY A 203 11.40 -7.58 37.03
CA GLY A 203 12.20 -8.74 37.44
C GLY A 203 13.17 -9.20 36.36
N ALA A 204 13.79 -10.36 36.56
CA ALA A 204 14.86 -10.89 35.69
C ALA A 204 14.50 -10.93 34.19
N LYS A 205 13.23 -11.18 33.85
CA LYS A 205 12.73 -11.20 32.46
C LYS A 205 12.74 -9.82 31.79
N ALA A 206 12.56 -8.75 32.55
CA ALA A 206 12.65 -7.39 32.04
C ALA A 206 14.11 -7.01 31.76
N ASP A 207 15.03 -7.40 32.66
CA ASP A 207 16.46 -7.14 32.51
C ASP A 207 17.06 -7.93 31.33
N GLU A 208 16.63 -9.18 31.13
CA GLU A 208 17.01 -9.99 29.96
C GLU A 208 16.56 -9.34 28.64
N ALA A 209 15.38 -8.72 28.62
CA ALA A 209 14.86 -8.02 27.44
C ALA A 209 15.64 -6.74 27.14
N LEU A 210 15.99 -5.96 28.17
CA LEU A 210 16.85 -4.78 28.05
C LEU A 210 18.25 -5.17 27.57
N ALA A 211 18.83 -6.23 28.13
CA ALA A 211 20.14 -6.76 27.71
C ALA A 211 20.12 -7.31 26.27
N ALA A 212 18.99 -7.87 25.81
CA ALA A 212 18.78 -8.28 24.43
C ALA A 212 18.57 -7.09 23.46
N GLY A 213 18.47 -5.86 23.99
CA GLY A 213 18.43 -4.62 23.22
C GLY A 213 17.03 -4.03 23.07
N ALA A 214 16.03 -4.38 23.88
CA ALA A 214 14.72 -3.73 23.81
C ALA A 214 14.81 -2.22 24.11
N GLU A 215 14.16 -1.38 23.31
CA GLU A 215 14.15 0.07 23.47
C GLU A 215 13.29 0.52 24.66
N ALA A 216 12.24 -0.22 24.97
CA ALA A 216 11.39 0.03 26.13
C ALA A 216 10.91 -1.28 26.74
N VAL A 217 10.97 -1.36 28.07
CA VAL A 217 10.44 -2.47 28.87
C VAL A 217 9.60 -1.88 29.99
N GLY A 218 8.39 -2.40 30.18
CA GLY A 218 7.47 -1.93 31.21
C GLY A 218 6.18 -2.74 31.25
N MET A 219 5.30 -2.43 32.19
CA MET A 219 4.02 -3.14 32.34
C MET A 219 2.87 -2.13 32.23
N ASP A 220 2.37 -1.60 33.35
CA ASP A 220 1.25 -0.65 33.35
C ASP A 220 1.70 0.78 32.92
N ASP A 221 2.92 1.17 33.26
CA ASP A 221 3.52 2.47 32.94
C ASP A 221 3.74 2.67 31.42
N LEU A 222 4.22 1.63 30.74
CA LEU A 222 4.37 1.64 29.28
C LEU A 222 3.00 1.61 28.59
N ALA A 223 2.01 0.94 29.18
CA ALA A 223 0.67 0.89 28.63
C ALA A 223 -0.01 2.27 28.64
N GLU A 224 0.14 3.03 29.73
CA GLU A 224 -0.37 4.40 29.82
C GLU A 224 0.30 5.34 28.79
N LYS A 225 1.62 5.25 28.61
CA LYS A 225 2.36 6.02 27.59
C LYS A 225 1.92 5.69 26.17
N MET A 226 1.70 4.41 25.87
CA MET A 226 1.18 3.96 24.58
C MET A 226 -0.27 4.42 24.35
N GLN A 227 -1.09 4.47 25.40
CA GLN A 227 -2.45 5.01 25.34
C GLN A 227 -2.48 6.53 25.15
N ALA A 228 -1.49 7.24 25.72
CA ALA A 228 -1.27 8.67 25.53
C ALA A 228 -0.76 9.04 24.12
N GLY A 229 -0.39 8.03 23.31
CA GLY A 229 -0.06 8.20 21.89
C GLY A 229 1.42 7.98 21.52
N ASP A 230 2.29 7.62 22.46
CA ASP A 230 3.69 7.29 22.16
C ASP A 230 3.84 5.87 21.62
N LEU A 231 3.58 5.71 20.32
CA LEU A 231 3.50 4.43 19.62
C LEU A 231 4.63 4.28 18.59
N ASN A 232 5.82 4.77 18.92
CA ASN A 232 7.00 4.75 18.06
C ASN A 232 7.73 3.40 18.07
N TYR A 233 7.00 2.29 18.07
CA TYR A 233 7.54 0.92 18.10
C TYR A 233 6.99 0.09 16.94
N ASP A 234 7.85 -0.74 16.37
CA ASP A 234 7.53 -1.58 15.21
C ASP A 234 7.09 -2.99 15.64
N VAL A 235 7.58 -3.45 16.79
CA VAL A 235 7.29 -4.77 17.34
C VAL A 235 6.99 -4.67 18.83
N VAL A 236 5.85 -5.21 19.23
CA VAL A 236 5.50 -5.42 20.63
C VAL A 236 5.62 -6.90 20.97
N ILE A 237 6.33 -7.21 22.06
CA ILE A 237 6.49 -8.55 22.63
C ILE A 237 5.88 -8.52 24.03
N ALA A 238 5.25 -9.61 24.44
CA ALA A 238 4.66 -9.71 25.78
C ALA A 238 4.98 -11.05 26.43
N THR A 239 5.12 -11.05 27.76
CA THR A 239 5.02 -12.29 28.54
C THR A 239 3.54 -12.67 28.72
N PRO A 240 3.21 -13.97 28.92
CA PRO A 240 1.83 -14.41 29.10
C PRO A 240 1.09 -13.64 30.22
N ASP A 241 1.80 -13.29 31.29
CA ASP A 241 1.24 -12.58 32.45
C ASP A 241 0.88 -11.11 32.13
N ALA A 242 1.59 -10.50 31.19
CA ALA A 242 1.35 -9.12 30.76
C ALA A 242 0.20 -8.98 29.75
N MET A 243 -0.34 -10.10 29.23
CA MET A 243 -1.43 -10.08 28.24
C MET A 243 -2.71 -9.42 28.76
N ARG A 244 -2.96 -9.45 30.08
CA ARG A 244 -4.10 -8.77 30.71
C ARG A 244 -4.06 -7.24 30.48
N VAL A 245 -2.86 -6.66 30.56
CA VAL A 245 -2.63 -5.22 30.38
C VAL A 245 -2.68 -4.86 28.90
N VAL A 246 -1.98 -5.65 28.07
CA VAL A 246 -1.95 -5.47 26.60
C VAL A 246 -3.34 -5.63 25.97
N GLY A 247 -4.22 -6.45 26.56
CA GLY A 247 -5.61 -6.59 26.13
C GLY A 247 -6.42 -5.28 26.17
N LYS A 248 -6.14 -4.39 27.13
CA LYS A 248 -6.77 -3.06 27.22
C LYS A 248 -6.38 -2.15 26.07
N LEU A 249 -5.18 -2.34 25.52
CA LEU A 249 -4.65 -1.58 24.38
C LEU A 249 -5.13 -2.12 23.02
N GLY A 250 -6.06 -3.09 23.00
CA GLY A 250 -6.54 -3.73 21.78
C GLY A 250 -7.13 -2.75 20.74
N THR A 251 -7.77 -1.66 21.18
CA THR A 251 -8.32 -0.63 20.30
C THR A 251 -7.24 0.15 19.55
N VAL A 252 -6.05 0.30 20.16
CA VAL A 252 -4.91 1.06 19.61
C VAL A 252 -3.98 0.14 18.82
N LEU A 253 -3.60 -1.01 19.39
CA LEU A 253 -2.64 -1.94 18.80
C LEU A 253 -3.26 -2.85 17.73
N GLY A 254 -4.57 -3.12 17.81
CA GLY A 254 -5.29 -4.00 16.89
C GLY A 254 -5.30 -3.51 15.44
N PRO A 255 -5.80 -2.30 15.15
CA PRO A 255 -5.83 -1.76 13.78
C PRO A 255 -4.45 -1.61 13.13
N ARG A 256 -3.40 -1.43 13.95
CA ARG A 256 -2.01 -1.29 13.50
C ARG A 256 -1.29 -2.64 13.34
N GLY A 257 -1.92 -3.75 13.72
CA GLY A 257 -1.33 -5.09 13.61
C GLY A 257 -0.17 -5.35 14.58
N LEU A 258 0.02 -4.49 15.58
CA LEU A 258 1.09 -4.58 16.58
C LEU A 258 0.74 -5.50 17.75
N MET A 259 -0.52 -5.93 17.85
CA MET A 259 -1.01 -6.76 18.93
C MET A 259 -0.23 -8.10 19.01
N PRO A 260 0.40 -8.40 20.16
CA PRO A 260 1.11 -9.66 20.37
C PRO A 260 0.19 -10.87 20.21
N ASN A 261 0.69 -11.94 19.59
CA ASN A 261 -0.04 -13.19 19.45
C ASN A 261 0.91 -14.40 19.62
N PRO A 262 0.52 -15.43 20.40
CA PRO A 262 1.33 -16.64 20.56
C PRO A 262 1.68 -17.34 19.24
N LYS A 263 0.79 -17.31 18.24
CA LYS A 263 1.00 -17.96 16.93
C LYS A 263 2.15 -17.37 16.11
N VAL A 264 2.55 -16.14 16.41
CA VAL A 264 3.68 -15.47 15.74
C VAL A 264 4.91 -15.39 16.64
N GLY A 265 4.91 -16.10 17.77
CA GLY A 265 6.04 -16.17 18.71
C GLY A 265 6.30 -14.90 19.52
N THR A 266 5.41 -13.89 19.46
CA THR A 266 5.59 -12.62 20.17
C THR A 266 5.01 -12.63 21.58
N VAL A 267 4.38 -13.75 21.96
CA VAL A 267 4.00 -14.03 23.33
C VAL A 267 4.81 -15.25 23.74
N SER A 268 5.83 -15.03 24.56
CA SER A 268 6.77 -16.08 24.96
C SER A 268 7.13 -15.93 26.44
N PRO A 269 7.37 -17.04 27.17
CA PRO A 269 7.94 -16.99 28.50
C PRO A 269 9.35 -16.39 28.55
N ASN A 270 10.08 -16.45 27.42
CA ASN A 270 11.46 -16.00 27.25
C ASN A 270 11.52 -14.74 26.35
N PRO A 271 11.43 -13.53 26.91
CA PRO A 271 11.41 -12.30 26.11
C PRO A 271 12.75 -11.98 25.46
N GLY A 272 13.89 -12.31 26.09
CA GLY A 272 15.22 -12.02 25.54
C GLY A 272 15.47 -12.67 24.18
N GLU A 273 15.10 -13.94 24.01
CA GLU A 273 15.20 -14.64 22.72
C GLU A 273 14.22 -14.06 21.68
N ALA A 274 13.01 -13.74 22.10
CA ALA A 274 12.02 -13.11 21.23
C ALA A 274 12.48 -11.73 20.72
N VAL A 275 13.17 -10.95 21.56
CA VAL A 275 13.78 -9.66 21.16
C VAL A 275 14.91 -9.89 20.15
N LYS A 276 15.80 -10.85 20.40
CA LYS A 276 16.88 -11.20 19.44
C LYS A 276 16.31 -11.63 18.09
N ASN A 277 15.28 -12.46 18.08
CA ASN A 277 14.60 -12.91 16.86
C ASN A 277 13.89 -11.76 16.14
N ALA A 278 13.23 -10.87 16.87
CA ALA A 278 12.61 -9.69 16.29
C ALA A 278 13.64 -8.75 15.64
N LYS A 279 14.81 -8.56 16.27
CA LYS A 279 15.91 -7.73 15.74
C LYS A 279 16.71 -8.40 14.62
N SER A 280 16.81 -9.73 14.62
CA SER A 280 17.47 -10.49 13.55
C SER A 280 16.66 -10.53 12.25
N GLY A 281 15.46 -9.94 12.22
CA GLY A 281 14.64 -9.81 11.02
C GLY A 281 13.58 -10.90 10.89
N GLN A 282 12.96 -11.32 12.00
CA GLN A 282 11.78 -12.16 11.98
C GLN A 282 10.63 -11.49 11.20
N VAL A 283 10.16 -12.15 10.16
CA VAL A 283 9.04 -11.70 9.33
C VAL A 283 7.79 -12.45 9.74
N ARG A 284 6.72 -11.71 10.03
CA ARG A 284 5.41 -12.27 10.36
C ARG A 284 4.57 -12.32 9.12
N TYR A 285 3.87 -13.43 8.95
CA TYR A 285 2.97 -13.59 7.82
C TYR A 285 1.59 -14.05 8.25
N ARG A 286 0.60 -13.60 7.49
CA ARG A 286 -0.81 -13.95 7.64
C ARG A 286 -1.41 -14.01 6.25
N THR A 287 -2.24 -15.02 6.00
CA THR A 287 -3.03 -15.08 4.77
C THR A 287 -4.04 -13.95 4.72
N ASP A 288 -4.09 -13.26 3.59
CA ASP A 288 -5.14 -12.31 3.26
C ASP A 288 -6.48 -13.03 2.98
N LYS A 289 -7.51 -12.28 2.59
CA LYS A 289 -8.82 -12.84 2.24
C LYS A 289 -8.81 -13.66 0.95
N ALA A 290 -7.76 -13.54 0.13
CA ALA A 290 -7.57 -14.26 -1.13
C ALA A 290 -6.66 -15.49 -1.00
N GLY A 291 -6.15 -15.79 0.20
CA GLY A 291 -5.20 -16.89 0.43
C GLY A 291 -3.77 -16.59 -0.04
N ILE A 292 -3.40 -15.31 -0.12
CA ILE A 292 -2.06 -14.84 -0.49
C ILE A 292 -1.31 -14.40 0.78
N ILE A 293 -0.03 -14.76 0.84
CA ILE A 293 0.90 -14.29 1.85
C ILE A 293 1.85 -13.28 1.22
N HIS A 294 2.08 -12.17 1.93
CA HIS A 294 3.04 -11.14 1.58
C HIS A 294 4.13 -11.08 2.64
N CYS A 295 5.38 -11.17 2.22
CA CYS A 295 6.54 -11.11 3.11
C CYS A 295 7.69 -10.33 2.45
N THR A 296 8.37 -9.50 3.22
CA THR A 296 9.63 -8.89 2.78
C THR A 296 10.78 -9.87 3.02
N ILE A 297 11.58 -10.18 2.00
CA ILE A 297 12.73 -11.09 2.13
C ILE A 297 14.07 -10.37 2.31
N GLY A 298 14.12 -9.07 2.04
CA GLY A 298 15.34 -8.27 2.17
C GLY A 298 15.27 -6.95 1.43
N LYS A 299 16.45 -6.34 1.25
CA LYS A 299 16.66 -5.12 0.45
C LYS A 299 17.32 -5.45 -0.88
N ALA A 300 17.20 -4.55 -1.85
CA ALA A 300 17.84 -4.69 -3.17
C ALA A 300 19.38 -4.82 -3.09
N ASP A 301 20.00 -4.25 -2.05
CA ASP A 301 21.46 -4.27 -1.85
C ASP A 301 22.00 -5.62 -1.36
N PHE A 302 21.14 -6.57 -1.00
CA PHE A 302 21.59 -7.86 -0.50
C PHE A 302 22.23 -8.69 -1.62
N ALA A 303 23.20 -9.53 -1.22
CA ALA A 303 23.77 -10.55 -2.11
C ALA A 303 22.68 -11.53 -2.56
N GLU A 304 22.82 -12.08 -3.77
CA GLU A 304 21.85 -13.00 -4.36
C GLU A 304 21.67 -14.26 -3.52
N ASP A 305 22.77 -14.80 -2.98
CA ASP A 305 22.75 -15.96 -2.09
C ASP A 305 21.99 -15.70 -0.79
N ALA A 306 22.13 -14.50 -0.22
CA ALA A 306 21.42 -14.11 0.99
C ALA A 306 19.91 -14.00 0.75
N LEU A 307 19.50 -13.47 -0.41
CA LEU A 307 18.10 -13.45 -0.81
C LEU A 307 17.56 -14.86 -1.09
N LYS A 308 18.38 -15.75 -1.67
CA LYS A 308 18.06 -17.16 -1.90
C LYS A 308 17.82 -17.90 -0.60
N SER A 309 18.74 -17.76 0.37
CA SER A 309 18.60 -18.40 1.68
C SER A 309 17.37 -17.91 2.43
N ASN A 310 17.08 -16.61 2.35
CA ASN A 310 15.90 -16.02 2.99
C ASN A 310 14.60 -16.54 2.36
N LEU A 311 14.54 -16.64 1.04
CA LEU A 311 13.36 -17.16 0.35
C LEU A 311 13.16 -18.66 0.61
N THR A 312 14.23 -19.46 0.60
CA THR A 312 14.15 -20.90 0.92
C THR A 312 13.69 -21.12 2.36
N ALA A 313 14.24 -20.40 3.34
CA ALA A 313 13.83 -20.48 4.74
C ALA A 313 12.33 -20.20 4.91
N LEU A 314 11.85 -19.14 4.25
CA LEU A 314 10.43 -18.77 4.26
C LEU A 314 9.53 -19.85 3.65
N LEU A 315 9.94 -20.44 2.52
CA LEU A 315 9.14 -21.50 1.88
C LEU A 315 9.12 -22.79 2.71
N LEU A 316 10.23 -23.17 3.33
CA LEU A 316 10.31 -24.34 4.21
C LEU A 316 9.38 -24.19 5.42
N ASP A 317 9.38 -23.01 6.06
CA ASP A 317 8.48 -22.74 7.18
C ASP A 317 7.02 -22.67 6.76
N LEU A 318 6.71 -22.15 5.56
CA LEU A 318 5.36 -22.20 5.01
C LEU A 318 4.88 -23.63 4.78
N ILE A 319 5.75 -24.52 4.28
CA ILE A 319 5.44 -25.94 4.09
C ILE A 319 5.15 -26.62 5.43
N LYS A 320 5.94 -26.33 6.47
CA LYS A 320 5.68 -26.82 7.83
C LYS A 320 4.36 -26.29 8.40
N ALA A 321 4.02 -25.05 8.08
CA ALA A 321 2.77 -24.40 8.50
C ALA A 321 1.53 -24.82 7.69
N LYS A 322 1.65 -25.84 6.82
CA LYS A 322 0.54 -26.34 6.00
C LYS A 322 -0.58 -26.91 6.89
N PRO A 323 -1.82 -26.40 6.80
CA PRO A 323 -2.96 -26.98 7.49
C PRO A 323 -3.29 -28.37 6.93
N ALA A 324 -3.58 -29.34 7.79
CA ALA A 324 -3.97 -30.70 7.39
C ALA A 324 -5.25 -30.72 6.54
N THR A 325 -6.11 -29.70 6.65
CA THR A 325 -7.37 -29.58 5.92
C THR A 325 -7.21 -28.98 4.52
N SER A 326 -6.02 -28.48 4.14
CA SER A 326 -5.72 -27.99 2.80
C SER A 326 -5.55 -29.16 1.81
N LYS A 327 -6.37 -29.18 0.76
CA LYS A 327 -6.35 -30.17 -0.31
C LYS A 327 -5.69 -29.60 -1.57
N GLY A 328 -4.97 -30.44 -2.32
CA GLY A 328 -4.31 -30.06 -3.57
C GLY A 328 -2.94 -29.40 -3.37
N THR A 329 -2.49 -28.65 -4.38
CA THR A 329 -1.19 -27.96 -4.38
C THR A 329 -1.21 -26.79 -3.41
N TYR A 330 -0.41 -26.89 -2.34
CA TYR A 330 -0.36 -25.88 -1.28
C TYR A 330 0.35 -24.59 -1.74
N LEU A 331 1.45 -24.69 -2.48
CA LEU A 331 2.13 -23.53 -3.10
C LEU A 331 1.71 -23.42 -4.57
N GLN A 332 0.80 -22.50 -4.88
CA GLN A 332 0.30 -22.34 -6.26
C GLN A 332 1.21 -21.46 -7.11
N LYS A 333 1.63 -20.31 -6.56
CA LYS A 333 2.46 -19.35 -7.29
C LYS A 333 3.35 -18.57 -6.33
N VAL A 334 4.63 -18.48 -6.66
CA VAL A 334 5.59 -17.63 -5.96
C VAL A 334 5.96 -16.48 -6.91
N SER A 335 5.75 -15.25 -6.47
CA SER A 335 6.12 -14.05 -7.22
C SER A 335 7.01 -13.16 -6.36
N VAL A 336 8.12 -12.71 -6.92
CA VAL A 336 9.06 -11.80 -6.25
C VAL A 336 8.96 -10.44 -6.93
N SER A 337 8.89 -9.37 -6.15
CA SER A 337 8.74 -8.01 -6.65
C SER A 337 9.57 -7.04 -5.81
N SER A 338 10.15 -6.02 -6.43
CA SER A 338 10.63 -4.86 -5.67
C SER A 338 9.49 -3.85 -5.49
N THR A 339 9.61 -2.98 -4.48
CA THR A 339 8.57 -1.98 -4.14
C THR A 339 8.08 -1.18 -5.36
N MET A 340 8.97 -0.86 -6.30
CA MET A 340 8.64 -0.07 -7.47
C MET A 340 8.99 -0.75 -8.81
N GLY A 341 9.25 -2.06 -8.77
CA GLY A 341 9.63 -2.87 -9.92
C GLY A 341 8.52 -3.84 -10.36
N PRO A 342 8.79 -4.66 -11.40
CA PRO A 342 7.86 -5.71 -11.81
C PRO A 342 7.72 -6.80 -10.74
N GLY A 343 6.60 -7.50 -10.76
CA GLY A 343 6.49 -8.83 -10.17
C GLY A 343 6.95 -9.90 -11.15
N VAL A 344 8.00 -10.64 -10.80
CA VAL A 344 8.53 -11.77 -11.56
C VAL A 344 8.03 -13.07 -10.93
N THR A 345 7.49 -13.97 -11.74
CA THR A 345 7.09 -15.30 -11.25
C THR A 345 8.32 -16.19 -11.19
N VAL A 346 8.59 -16.77 -10.02
CA VAL A 346 9.73 -17.67 -9.81
C VAL A 346 9.27 -19.11 -9.95
N ASP A 347 10.08 -19.92 -10.64
CA ASP A 347 9.88 -21.37 -10.71
C ASP A 347 10.21 -22.02 -9.36
N GLN A 348 9.22 -22.69 -8.78
CA GLN A 348 9.35 -23.38 -7.50
C GLN A 348 10.34 -24.55 -7.55
N SER A 349 10.52 -25.17 -8.72
CA SER A 349 11.45 -26.29 -8.90
C SER A 349 12.92 -25.88 -8.83
N SER A 350 13.21 -24.62 -9.13
CA SER A 350 14.57 -24.05 -9.06
C SER A 350 15.05 -23.80 -7.61
N LEU A 351 14.14 -23.93 -6.65
CA LEU A 351 14.42 -23.74 -5.23
C LEU A 351 14.57 -25.12 -4.60
N THR A 352 15.73 -25.42 -4.05
CA THR A 352 15.99 -26.67 -3.33
C THR A 352 15.22 -26.69 -2.02
N LEU A 353 13.95 -27.08 -2.11
CA LEU A 353 13.05 -27.36 -0.99
C LEU A 353 13.23 -28.83 -0.59
N LYS A 354 14.39 -29.16 -0.02
CA LYS A 354 14.62 -30.43 0.66
C LYS A 354 14.72 -30.18 2.16
#